data_AF-A0A2N1PYE4-F1
#
_entry.id   AF-A0A2N1PYE4-F1
#
_cell.length_a   1.000
_cell.length_b   1.000
_cell.length_c   1.000
_cell.angle_alpha   90.00
_cell.angle_beta   90.00
_cell.angle_gamma   90.00
#
_symmetry.space_group_name_H-M   'P 1'
#
loop_
_entity.id
_entity.type
_entity.pdbx_description
1 polymer ?
#
loop_
_entity_poly.entity_id
_entity_poly.type
_entity_poly.pdbx_seq_one_letter_code
_entity_poly.pdbx_strand_id
1 'polypeptide(L)'
;MKSYHLAWAFFLTYDHRKQRLELKFSETFQEKHHMNQASLIFEHETLKECIHKYDYRKLAYFSEGHSKTFDTQLRFKLKKDKTYLKTQAICQAVPHGFECVLIEEKVLFETSRSLSKSHKEDIELEFLAHHDVKNMTEHGSLLKMKHQLNTFFERQTI
;
A
#
# COMPACT_ATOMS: atom_id res chain seq x y z
N MET A 1 15.13 15.58 14.63
CA MET A 1 14.41 14.63 13.77
C MET A 1 15.35 13.62 13.14
N LYS A 2 15.09 12.32 13.34
CA LYS A 2 15.64 11.19 12.61
C LYS A 2 14.62 10.70 11.59
N SER A 3 14.96 10.75 10.31
CA SER A 3 14.10 10.17 9.27
C SER A 3 14.20 8.65 9.27
N TYR A 4 13.06 7.97 9.24
CA TYR A 4 12.95 6.53 9.08
C TYR A 4 12.37 6.23 7.71
N HIS A 5 13.13 5.46 6.93
CA HIS A 5 12.69 5.03 5.62
C HIS A 5 11.84 3.77 5.72
N LEU A 6 10.60 3.86 5.25
CA LEU A 6 9.68 2.74 5.17
C LEU A 6 9.68 2.16 3.77
N ALA A 7 10.09 0.90 3.65
CA ALA A 7 9.98 0.15 2.41
C ALA A 7 8.51 -0.19 2.15
N TRP A 8 7.96 0.35 1.07
CA TRP A 8 6.65 -0.06 0.56
C TRP A 8 6.82 -1.24 -0.38
N ALA A 9 5.77 -2.06 -0.49
CA ALA A 9 5.74 -3.24 -1.35
C ALA A 9 5.20 -2.89 -2.74
N PHE A 10 3.99 -2.35 -2.79
CA PHE A 10 3.33 -2.01 -4.05
C PHE A 10 2.55 -0.69 -3.98
N PHE A 11 2.41 -0.06 -5.13
CA PHE A 11 1.42 0.97 -5.37
C PHE A 11 0.26 0.34 -6.12
N LEU A 12 -0.94 0.50 -5.59
CA LEU A 12 -2.16 -0.06 -6.15
C LEU A 12 -3.02 1.04 -6.72
N THR A 13 -3.53 0.81 -7.93
CA THR A 13 -4.60 1.60 -8.51
C THR A 13 -5.77 0.69 -8.81
N TYR A 14 -6.96 1.07 -8.35
CA TYR A 14 -8.21 0.37 -8.66
C TYR A 14 -9.16 1.31 -9.39
N ASP A 15 -9.61 0.89 -10.58
CA ASP A 15 -10.69 1.53 -11.35
C ASP A 15 -11.94 0.65 -11.28
N HIS A 16 -12.97 1.10 -10.56
CA HIS A 16 -14.18 0.32 -10.34
C HIS A 16 -15.04 0.22 -11.60
N ARG A 17 -14.96 1.19 -12.52
CA ARG A 17 -15.74 1.17 -13.77
C ARG A 17 -15.20 0.11 -14.72
N LYS A 18 -13.88 -0.06 -14.74
CA LYS A 18 -13.19 -1.08 -15.55
C LYS A 18 -13.03 -2.41 -14.82
N GLN A 19 -13.35 -2.45 -13.52
CA GLN A 19 -12.97 -3.55 -12.63
C GLN A 19 -11.52 -3.99 -12.82
N ARG A 20 -10.63 -3.01 -12.88
CA ARG A 20 -9.21 -3.20 -13.15
C ARG A 20 -8.40 -2.79 -11.94
N LEU A 21 -7.47 -3.66 -11.56
CA LEU A 21 -6.53 -3.41 -10.48
C LEU A 21 -5.12 -3.53 -11.04
N GLU A 22 -4.31 -2.51 -10.81
CA GLU A 22 -2.91 -2.47 -11.18
C GLU A 22 -2.07 -2.42 -9.91
N LEU A 23 -1.09 -3.32 -9.81
CA LEU A 23 -0.06 -3.32 -8.79
C LEU A 23 1.25 -2.95 -9.45
N LYS A 24 1.85 -1.83 -9.07
CA LYS A 24 3.24 -1.49 -9.40
C LYS A 24 4.13 -1.84 -8.23
N PHE A 25 5.16 -2.63 -8.45
CA PHE A 25 6.05 -3.10 -7.40
C PHE A 25 7.15 -2.09 -7.12
N SER A 26 7.54 -1.93 -5.86
CA SER A 26 8.75 -1.19 -5.53
C SER A 26 9.99 -1.96 -5.99
N GLU A 27 11.08 -1.28 -6.29
CA GLU A 27 12.37 -1.93 -6.56
C GLU A 27 12.80 -2.81 -5.39
N THR A 28 12.70 -2.31 -4.16
CA THR A 28 13.05 -3.08 -2.96
C THR A 28 12.25 -4.38 -2.87
N PHE A 29 10.97 -4.37 -3.24
CA PHE A 29 10.14 -5.56 -3.29
C PHE A 29 10.58 -6.49 -4.44
N GLN A 30 10.84 -5.94 -5.62
CA GLN A 30 11.32 -6.70 -6.80
C GLN A 30 12.65 -7.41 -6.51
N GLU A 31 13.61 -6.70 -5.94
CA GLU A 31 14.91 -7.24 -5.56
C GLU A 31 14.78 -8.35 -4.51
N LYS A 32 14.02 -8.07 -3.43
CA LYS A 32 13.78 -9.03 -2.34
C LYS A 32 13.11 -10.32 -2.81
N HIS A 33 12.22 -10.23 -3.79
CA HIS A 33 11.45 -11.37 -4.30
C HIS A 33 11.97 -11.90 -5.65
N HIS A 34 13.12 -11.40 -6.14
CA HIS A 34 13.72 -11.74 -7.43
C HIS A 34 12.72 -11.67 -8.59
N MET A 35 11.92 -10.60 -8.62
CA MET A 35 10.93 -10.36 -9.65
C MET A 35 11.49 -9.47 -10.76
N ASN A 36 11.35 -9.93 -12.00
CA ASN A 36 11.76 -9.15 -13.19
C ASN A 36 10.61 -8.29 -13.76
N GLN A 37 9.43 -8.38 -13.16
CA GLN A 37 8.24 -7.66 -13.59
C GLN A 37 8.01 -6.47 -12.66
N ALA A 38 7.85 -5.28 -13.24
CA ALA A 38 7.62 -4.05 -12.48
C ALA A 38 6.15 -3.83 -12.08
N SER A 39 5.19 -4.47 -12.78
CA SER A 39 3.77 -4.30 -12.47
C SER A 39 2.90 -5.49 -12.87
N LEU A 40 1.88 -5.82 -12.09
CA LEU A 40 0.80 -6.74 -12.46
C LEU A 40 -0.49 -5.97 -12.72
N ILE A 41 -1.22 -6.39 -13.76
CA ILE A 41 -2.58 -5.91 -14.04
C ILE A 41 -3.52 -7.09 -13.91
N PHE A 42 -4.61 -6.88 -13.17
CA PHE A 42 -5.69 -7.81 -13.01
C PHE A 42 -6.98 -7.18 -13.52
N GLU A 43 -7.77 -7.97 -14.21
CA GLU A 43 -9.08 -7.58 -14.74
C GLU A 43 -10.14 -8.57 -14.25
N HIS A 44 -11.34 -8.06 -13.98
CA HIS A 44 -12.58 -8.76 -13.62
C HIS A 44 -12.42 -10.17 -13.02
N GLU A 45 -12.26 -11.20 -13.87
CA GLU A 45 -12.17 -12.61 -13.44
C GLU A 45 -10.88 -12.93 -12.67
N THR A 46 -9.74 -12.40 -13.12
CA THR A 46 -8.43 -12.67 -12.51
C THR A 46 -8.24 -11.97 -11.17
N LEU A 47 -9.03 -10.93 -10.90
CA LEU A 47 -8.98 -10.18 -9.64
C LEU A 47 -9.37 -11.05 -8.44
N LYS A 48 -10.37 -11.91 -8.63
CA LYS A 48 -10.87 -12.81 -7.57
C LYS A 48 -9.90 -13.93 -7.24
N GLU A 49 -8.99 -14.24 -8.17
CA GLU A 49 -7.96 -15.26 -7.99
C GLU A 49 -6.75 -14.72 -7.23
N CYS A 50 -6.45 -13.43 -7.36
CA CYS A 50 -5.29 -12.80 -6.75
C CYS A 50 -5.58 -12.11 -5.42
N ILE A 51 -6.82 -11.65 -5.18
CA ILE A 51 -7.21 -11.02 -3.92
C ILE A 51 -8.02 -11.99 -3.06
N HIS A 52 -7.75 -11.98 -1.76
CA HIS A 52 -8.54 -12.76 -0.81
C HIS A 52 -10.03 -12.38 -0.87
N LYS A 53 -10.95 -13.36 -0.83
CA LYS A 53 -12.41 -13.15 -0.97
C LYS A 53 -13.00 -12.03 -0.10
N TYR A 54 -12.55 -11.91 1.15
CA TYR A 54 -13.03 -10.85 2.06
C TYR A 54 -12.51 -9.46 1.69
N ASP A 55 -11.35 -9.38 1.04
CA ASP A 55 -10.74 -8.13 0.63
C ASP A 55 -11.26 -7.69 -0.75
N TYR A 56 -11.70 -8.63 -1.59
CA TYR A 56 -12.39 -8.32 -2.84
C TYR A 56 -13.62 -7.44 -2.62
N ARG A 57 -14.44 -7.75 -1.60
CA ARG A 57 -15.62 -6.94 -1.25
C ARG A 57 -15.26 -5.53 -0.79
N LYS A 58 -14.06 -5.34 -0.23
CA LYS A 58 -13.58 -4.02 0.19
C LYS A 58 -13.31 -3.11 -1.00
N LEU A 59 -12.90 -3.67 -2.15
CA LEU A 59 -12.65 -2.87 -3.35
C LEU A 59 -13.90 -2.11 -3.78
N ALA A 60 -15.04 -2.81 -3.85
CA ALA A 60 -16.33 -2.19 -4.15
C ALA A 60 -16.70 -1.15 -3.08
N TYR A 61 -16.68 -1.55 -1.80
CA TYR A 61 -17.04 -0.69 -0.67
C TYR A 61 -16.25 0.64 -0.64
N PHE A 62 -14.93 0.58 -0.80
CA PHE A 62 -14.11 1.79 -0.76
C PHE A 62 -14.18 2.60 -2.06
N SER A 63 -14.54 1.98 -3.19
CA SER A 63 -14.72 2.70 -4.45
C SER A 63 -15.99 3.55 -4.52
N GLU A 64 -16.98 3.28 -3.66
CA GLU A 64 -18.23 4.05 -3.57
C GLU A 64 -18.07 5.40 -2.82
N GLY A 65 -16.85 5.76 -2.44
CA GLY A 65 -16.51 7.13 -2.05
C GLY A 65 -16.86 7.52 -0.61
N HIS A 66 -17.03 6.55 0.29
CA HIS A 66 -17.41 6.81 1.68
C HIS A 66 -16.33 7.54 2.52
N SER A 67 -15.06 7.56 2.09
CA SER A 67 -13.98 8.34 2.74
C SER A 67 -12.96 8.86 1.73
N LYS A 68 -12.42 10.07 1.98
CA LYS A 68 -11.36 10.66 1.15
C LYS A 68 -10.04 9.90 1.31
N THR A 69 -9.67 9.55 2.54
CA THR A 69 -8.49 8.76 2.89
C THR A 69 -8.91 7.63 3.82
N PHE A 70 -8.30 6.47 3.66
CA PHE A 70 -8.62 5.32 4.50
C PHE A 70 -7.42 4.37 4.58
N ASP A 71 -7.40 3.57 5.62
CA ASP A 71 -6.44 2.50 5.78
C ASP A 71 -7.18 1.16 5.96
N THR A 72 -6.66 0.11 5.34
CA THR A 72 -7.26 -1.23 5.38
C THR A 72 -6.18 -2.28 5.19
N GLN A 73 -6.48 -3.50 5.60
CA GLN A 73 -5.67 -4.65 5.22
C GLN A 73 -6.14 -5.22 3.88
N LEU A 74 -5.18 -5.57 3.02
CA LEU A 74 -5.39 -6.28 1.77
C LEU A 74 -4.44 -7.49 1.68
N ARG A 75 -4.96 -8.60 1.14
CA ARG A 75 -4.22 -9.85 0.97
C ARG A 75 -4.14 -10.23 -0.50
N PHE A 76 -2.91 -10.42 -0.96
CA PHE A 76 -2.61 -10.77 -2.35
C PHE A 76 -1.96 -12.14 -2.45
N LYS A 77 -2.38 -12.91 -3.44
CA LYS A 77 -1.72 -14.14 -3.86
C LYS A 77 -0.89 -13.82 -5.09
N LEU A 78 0.43 -13.75 -4.91
CA LEU A 78 1.36 -13.59 -6.03
C LEU A 78 1.55 -14.95 -6.71
N LYS A 79 1.61 -14.98 -8.05
CA LYS A 79 1.66 -16.22 -8.86
C LYS A 79 2.92 -17.04 -8.52
N LYS A 80 2.81 -17.89 -7.50
CA LYS A 80 3.66 -19.03 -7.07
C LYS A 80 3.54 -19.31 -5.56
N ASP A 81 3.00 -18.38 -4.78
CA ASP A 81 2.87 -18.57 -3.33
C ASP A 81 1.58 -19.30 -2.95
N LYS A 82 1.73 -20.27 -2.04
CA LYS A 82 0.58 -20.94 -1.40
C LYS A 82 -0.12 -20.02 -0.40
N THR A 83 0.59 -19.00 0.08
CA THR A 83 0.14 -18.08 1.12
C THR A 83 -0.20 -16.72 0.53
N TYR A 84 -1.11 -16.02 1.21
CA TYR A 84 -1.39 -14.63 0.88
C TYR A 84 -0.33 -13.73 1.51
N LEU A 85 0.23 -12.80 0.72
CA LEU A 85 0.95 -11.67 1.24
C LEU A 85 -0.04 -10.72 1.92
N LYS A 86 0.13 -10.52 3.22
CA LYS A 86 -0.66 -9.58 4.00
C LYS A 86 0.00 -8.21 3.95
N THR A 87 -0.80 -7.21 3.62
CA THR A 87 -0.36 -5.83 3.50
C THR A 87 -1.30 -4.90 4.22
N GLN A 88 -0.74 -3.84 4.81
CA GLN A 88 -1.49 -2.66 5.19
C GLN A 88 -1.49 -1.71 4.00
N ALA A 89 -2.69 -1.33 3.56
CA ALA A 89 -2.90 -0.37 2.50
C ALA A 89 -3.29 0.97 3.10
N ILE A 90 -2.54 2.01 2.76
CA ILE A 90 -2.88 3.41 3.05
C ILE A 90 -3.36 4.01 1.74
N CYS A 91 -4.61 4.47 1.72
CA CYS A 91 -5.35 4.72 0.49
C CYS A 91 -5.95 6.12 0.42
N GLN A 92 -6.14 6.57 -0.82
CA GLN A 92 -6.80 7.81 -1.20
C GLN A 92 -7.87 7.48 -2.24
N ALA A 93 -9.12 7.88 -1.99
CA ALA A 93 -10.18 7.79 -2.99
C ALA A 93 -9.93 8.77 -4.13
N VAL A 94 -10.21 8.32 -5.36
CA VAL A 94 -10.15 9.09 -6.60
C VAL A 94 -11.47 8.94 -7.36
N PRO A 95 -11.82 9.79 -8.34
CA PRO A 95 -13.17 9.82 -8.94
C PRO A 95 -13.70 8.48 -9.46
N HIS A 96 -12.82 7.53 -9.80
CA HIS A 96 -13.19 6.24 -10.37
C HIS A 96 -12.65 5.05 -9.58
N GLY A 97 -12.33 5.23 -8.30
CA GLY A 97 -11.88 4.16 -7.41
C GLY A 97 -10.92 4.69 -6.36
N PHE A 98 -9.74 4.10 -6.25
CA PHE A 98 -8.76 4.54 -5.27
C PHE A 98 -7.34 4.14 -5.63
N GLU A 99 -6.41 4.81 -4.97
CA GLU A 99 -4.98 4.58 -5.02
C GLU A 99 -4.48 4.22 -3.63
N CYS A 100 -3.55 3.29 -3.51
CA CYS A 100 -2.97 2.94 -2.22
C CYS A 100 -1.46 2.72 -2.31
N VAL A 101 -0.77 3.09 -1.23
CA VAL A 101 0.55 2.54 -0.93
C VAL A 101 0.36 1.35 0.01
N LEU A 102 0.93 0.21 -0.36
CA LEU A 102 0.85 -1.03 0.39
C LEU A 102 2.19 -1.36 1.02
N ILE A 103 2.17 -1.68 2.31
CA ILE A 103 3.36 -2.06 3.07
C ILE A 103 3.12 -3.47 3.61
N GLU A 104 4.13 -4.34 3.49
CA GLU A 104 4.07 -5.67 4.08
C GLU A 104 3.89 -5.57 5.60
N GLU A 105 3.00 -6.39 6.17
CA GLU A 105 2.74 -6.42 7.61
C GLU A 105 4.01 -6.73 8.42
N LYS A 106 4.90 -7.56 7.86
CA LYS A 106 6.21 -7.87 8.45
C LYS A 106 7.09 -6.62 8.55
N VAL A 107 7.15 -5.81 7.49
CA VAL A 107 7.93 -4.56 7.47
C VAL A 107 7.37 -3.59 8.52
N LEU A 108 6.04 -3.45 8.59
CA LEU A 108 5.42 -2.61 9.63
C LEU A 108 5.79 -3.06 11.03
N PHE A 109 5.74 -4.36 11.32
CA PHE A 109 6.10 -4.88 12.64
C PHE A 109 7.56 -4.59 13.00
N GLU A 110 8.48 -4.81 12.06
CA GLU A 110 9.91 -4.54 12.23
C GLU A 110 10.18 -3.04 12.43
N THR A 111 9.52 -2.18 11.65
CA THR A 111 9.58 -0.73 11.82
C THR A 111 9.03 -0.32 13.19
N SER A 112 7.82 -0.73 13.57
CA SER A 112 7.22 -0.39 14.87
C SER A 112 8.11 -0.79 16.06
N ARG A 113 8.74 -1.97 16.00
CA ARG A 113 9.68 -2.43 17.03
C ARG A 113 10.97 -1.60 17.09
N SER A 114 11.38 -1.02 15.96
CA SER A 114 12.56 -0.15 15.89
C SER A 114 12.24 1.26 16.38
N LEU A 115 11.02 1.73 16.08
CA LEU A 115 10.49 3.01 16.54
C LEU A 115 10.26 3.02 18.06
N SER A 116 9.75 1.94 18.65
CA SER A 116 9.50 1.85 20.09
C SER A 116 10.77 1.94 20.95
N LYS A 117 11.95 1.72 20.36
CA LYS A 117 13.26 1.89 21.01
C LYS A 117 13.82 3.32 20.89
N SER A 118 13.15 4.19 20.16
CA SER A 118 13.57 5.57 19.87
C SER A 118 12.56 6.58 20.45
N HIS A 119 13.00 7.79 20.77
CA HIS A 119 12.08 8.85 21.20
C HIS A 119 11.16 9.27 20.03
N LYS A 120 9.84 9.22 20.26
CA LYS A 120 8.79 9.34 19.24
C LYS A 120 8.77 10.68 18.50
N GLU A 121 9.14 11.76 19.18
CA GLU A 121 9.00 13.15 18.69
C GLU A 121 9.98 13.51 17.57
N ASP A 122 10.89 12.60 17.22
CA ASP A 122 11.91 12.84 16.22
C ASP A 122 11.67 12.15 14.88
N ILE A 123 10.59 11.37 14.70
CA ILE A 123 10.56 10.40 13.60
C ILE A 123 9.65 10.86 12.45
N GLU A 124 10.28 11.13 11.30
CA GLU A 124 9.58 11.34 10.04
C GLU A 124 9.62 10.06 9.21
N LEU A 125 8.46 9.54 8.82
CA LEU A 125 8.37 8.39 7.93
C LEU A 125 8.41 8.83 6.48
N GLU A 126 9.42 8.35 5.76
CA GLU A 126 9.54 8.58 4.33
C GLU A 126 9.39 7.26 3.59
N PHE A 127 8.52 7.24 2.58
CA PHE A 127 8.59 6.18 1.57
C PHE A 127 9.93 6.28 0.87
N LEU A 128 10.63 5.15 0.72
CA LEU A 128 11.77 5.07 -0.18
C LEU A 128 11.28 5.48 -1.58
N ALA A 129 11.70 6.67 -2.00
CA ALA A 129 11.27 7.27 -3.24
C ALA A 129 11.92 6.51 -4.40
N HIS A 130 11.09 5.92 -5.26
CA HIS A 130 11.52 5.45 -6.57
C HIS A 130 11.12 6.46 -7.65
N HIS A 131 11.79 6.45 -8.80
CA HIS A 131 11.47 7.36 -9.91
C HIS A 131 9.99 7.23 -10.36
N ASP A 132 9.38 6.07 -10.18
CA ASP A 132 7.96 5.82 -10.45
C ASP A 132 7.00 6.59 -9.54
N VAL A 133 7.40 6.90 -8.30
CA VAL A 133 6.59 7.66 -7.34
C VAL A 133 6.59 9.16 -7.69
N LYS A 134 7.61 9.65 -8.42
CA LYS A 134 7.64 11.05 -8.91
C LYS A 134 6.59 11.36 -9.98
N ASN A 135 6.13 10.37 -10.74
CA ASN A 135 4.98 10.57 -11.63
C ASN A 135 3.65 10.50 -10.87
N MET A 136 3.65 9.93 -9.65
CA MET A 136 2.48 9.85 -8.77
C MET A 136 2.29 11.10 -7.91
N THR A 137 3.29 12.01 -7.87
CA THR A 137 3.20 13.30 -7.15
C THR A 137 2.30 14.33 -7.81
N GLU A 138 1.85 14.14 -9.05
CA GLU A 138 1.01 15.11 -9.78
C GLU A 138 -0.39 15.30 -9.15
N HIS A 139 -0.84 14.42 -8.24
CA HIS A 139 -2.20 14.46 -7.69
C HIS A 139 -2.33 14.81 -6.19
N GLY A 140 -1.24 15.11 -5.48
CA GLY A 140 -1.30 15.43 -4.03
C GLY A 140 -1.75 14.27 -3.11
N SER A 141 -2.10 13.11 -3.68
CA SER A 141 -2.50 11.89 -2.98
C SER A 141 -1.39 11.35 -2.08
N LEU A 142 -0.13 11.41 -2.51
CA LEU A 142 1.01 10.91 -1.74
C LEU A 142 1.20 11.64 -0.41
N LEU A 143 1.03 12.97 -0.40
CA LEU A 143 1.20 13.77 0.80
C LEU A 143 0.14 13.40 1.86
N LYS A 144 -1.10 13.20 1.41
CA LYS A 144 -2.21 12.74 2.27
C LYS A 144 -1.98 11.33 2.79
N MET A 145 -1.48 10.42 1.95
CA MET A 145 -1.13 9.06 2.35
C MET A 145 0.05 9.05 3.35
N LYS A 146 1.07 9.91 3.17
CA LYS A 146 2.15 10.08 4.15
C LYS A 146 1.61 10.56 5.51
N HIS A 147 0.73 11.55 5.52
CA HIS A 147 0.10 12.02 6.75
C HIS A 147 -0.72 10.92 7.45
N GLN A 148 -1.50 10.15 6.68
CA GLN A 148 -2.26 9.02 7.20
C GLN A 148 -1.35 7.92 7.77
N LEU A 149 -0.19 7.68 7.15
CA LEU A 149 0.80 6.73 7.62
C LEU A 149 1.40 7.14 8.96
N ASN A 150 1.77 8.42 9.13
CA ASN A 150 2.24 8.92 10.43
C ASN A 150 1.17 8.72 11.51
N THR A 151 -0.07 9.11 11.21
CA THR A 151 -1.22 8.92 12.11
C THR A 151 -1.48 7.44 12.43
N PHE A 152 -1.20 6.52 11.50
CA PHE A 152 -1.31 5.08 11.73
C PHE A 152 -0.28 4.59 12.76
N PHE A 153 1.00 5.00 12.64
CA PHE A 153 2.04 4.59 13.58
C PHE A 153 1.90 5.23 14.96
N GLU A 154 1.41 6.47 15.03
CA GLU A 154 1.06 7.11 16.30
C GLU A 154 0.04 6.27 17.09
N ARG A 155 -1.00 5.77 16.42
CA ARG A 155 -2.05 4.92 17.02
C ARG A 155 -1.54 3.56 17.50
N GLN A 156 -0.53 2.98 16.85
CA GLN A 156 0.00 1.65 17.17
C GLN A 156 0.95 1.63 18.38
N THR A 157 1.33 2.79 18.90
CA THR A 157 2.33 2.91 19.97
C THR A 157 1.75 3.39 21.31
N ILE A 158 0.42 3.36 21.46
CA ILE A 158 -0.31 3.62 22.71
C ILE A 158 -0.58 2.29 23.43
#